data_AF-A0A2V5TGP2-F1
#
_entry.id   AF-A0A2V5TGP2-F1
#
_cell.length_a   1.000
_cell.length_b   1.000
_cell.length_c   1.000
_cell.angle_alpha   90.00
_cell.angle_beta   90.00
_cell.angle_gamma   90.00
#
_symmetry.space_group_name_H-M   'P 1'
#
loop_
_entity.id
_entity.type
_entity.pdbx_description
1 polymer ?
#
loop_
_entity_poly.entity_id
_entity_poly.type
_entity_poly.pdbx_seq_one_letter_code
_entity_poly.pdbx_strand_id
1 'polypeptide(L)'
;MLSQTPAALGYRMPAEWELHAATWLSWPRREGISFPESFDRVLPALRAMVEALIESEQVCINVCNGAHEAEAREVLRGLPMERITFYRVPT
;
A
#
# COMPACT_ATOMS: atom_id res chain seq x y z
N MET A 1 -7.71 27.13 19.98
CA MET A 1 -6.54 27.00 20.87
C MET A 1 -5.44 26.33 20.07
N LEU A 2 -4.22 26.86 20.10
CA LEU A 2 -3.08 26.21 19.43
C LEU A 2 -2.85 24.86 20.13
N SER A 3 -3.13 23.78 19.41
CA SER A 3 -2.92 22.41 19.85
C SER A 3 -1.43 22.20 20.14
N GLN A 4 -1.12 21.53 21.24
CA GLN A 4 0.25 21.15 21.59
C GLN A 4 0.90 20.42 20.40
N THR A 5 2.15 20.74 20.08
CA THR A 5 2.87 20.06 18.99
C THR A 5 3.12 18.59 19.37
N PRO A 6 3.32 17.68 18.39
CA PRO A 6 3.67 16.29 18.68
C PRO A 6 4.89 16.16 19.61
N ALA A 7 5.92 16.98 19.40
CA ALA A 7 7.10 17.03 20.25
C ALA A 7 6.79 17.47 21.69
N ALA A 8 5.90 18.45 21.88
CA ALA A 8 5.47 18.88 23.22
C ALA A 8 4.66 17.81 23.97
N LEU A 9 4.08 16.86 23.23
CA LEU A 9 3.36 15.69 23.76
C LEU A 9 4.26 14.44 23.91
N GLY A 10 5.55 14.52 23.56
CA GLY A 10 6.48 13.40 23.66
C GLY A 10 6.46 12.42 22.48
N TYR A 11 5.75 12.74 21.39
CA TYR A 11 5.80 11.94 20.16
C TYR A 11 7.04 12.27 19.33
N ARG A 12 7.49 11.28 18.56
CA ARG A 12 8.47 11.45 17.48
C ARG A 12 8.03 10.67 16.25
N MET A 13 8.43 11.15 15.07
CA MET A 13 8.39 10.36 13.85
C MET A 13 9.63 9.45 13.87
N PRO A 14 9.49 8.11 13.96
CA PRO A 14 10.62 7.22 13.87
C PRO A 14 11.25 7.32 12.47
N ALA A 15 12.55 7.03 12.40
CA ALA A 15 13.23 6.95 11.12
C ALA A 15 12.77 5.70 10.35
N GLU A 16 12.85 5.74 9.03
CA GLU A 16 12.40 4.66 8.13
C GLU A 16 13.23 3.37 8.23
N TRP A 17 14.40 3.41 8.88
CA TRP A 17 15.21 2.22 9.15
C TRP A 17 14.93 1.58 10.51
N GLU A 18 14.01 2.15 11.30
CA GLU A 18 13.55 1.52 12.53
C GLU A 18 12.55 0.39 12.22
N LEU A 19 12.26 -0.48 13.18
CA LEU A 19 11.40 -1.64 12.96
C LEU A 19 9.99 -1.21 12.53
N HIS A 20 9.56 -1.70 11.37
CA HIS A 20 8.21 -1.51 10.86
C HIS A 20 7.28 -2.63 11.30
N ALA A 21 6.01 -2.28 11.52
CA ALA A 21 4.94 -3.27 11.68
C ALA A 21 4.37 -3.70 10.31
N ALA A 22 4.31 -2.78 9.35
CA ALA A 22 3.79 -2.98 8.01
C ALA A 22 4.17 -1.83 7.08
N THR A 23 4.18 -2.10 5.77
CA THR A 23 4.18 -1.08 4.71
C THR A 23 2.78 -0.92 4.13
N TRP A 24 2.35 0.34 3.99
CA TRP A 24 1.04 0.69 3.44
C TRP A 24 1.17 1.19 2.00
N LEU A 25 0.32 0.67 1.11
CA LEU A 25 0.23 1.05 -0.29
C LEU A 25 -1.20 1.42 -0.64
N SER A 26 -1.38 2.33 -1.59
CA SER A 26 -2.67 2.59 -2.23
C SER A 26 -2.63 2.04 -3.64
N TRP A 27 -3.47 1.06 -3.95
CA TRP A 27 -3.47 0.44 -5.28
C TRP A 27 -3.92 1.47 -6.32
N PRO A 28 -3.23 1.58 -7.47
CA PRO A 28 -3.59 2.58 -8.47
C PRO A 28 -4.92 2.24 -9.11
N ARG A 29 -5.70 3.27 -9.44
CA ARG A 29 -6.93 3.12 -10.20
C ARG A 29 -6.67 3.23 -11.70
N ARG A 30 -7.32 2.37 -12.46
CA ARG A 30 -7.30 2.40 -13.93
C ARG A 30 -7.84 3.71 -14.48
N GLU A 31 -8.88 4.27 -13.85
CA GLU A 31 -9.49 5.55 -14.22
C GLU A 31 -8.72 6.77 -13.68
N GLY A 32 -7.59 6.54 -12.98
CA GLY A 32 -6.75 7.59 -12.44
C GLY A 32 -5.83 8.24 -13.47
N ILE A 33 -5.33 9.44 -13.16
CA ILE A 33 -4.43 10.20 -14.03
C ILE A 33 -2.95 9.78 -13.91
N SER A 34 -2.62 8.88 -12.98
CA SER A 34 -1.23 8.53 -12.66
C SER A 34 -0.52 7.76 -13.78
N PHE A 35 -1.26 6.93 -14.53
CA PHE A 35 -0.69 6.04 -15.55
C PHE A 35 -1.51 6.05 -16.85
N PRO A 36 -1.65 7.21 -17.51
CA PRO A 36 -2.41 7.29 -18.76
C PRO A 36 -1.81 6.33 -19.79
N GLU A 37 -2.67 5.47 -20.37
CA GLU A 37 -2.32 4.50 -21.42
C GLU A 37 -1.24 3.47 -21.04
N SER A 38 -0.82 3.45 -19.76
CA SER A 38 0.32 2.69 -19.26
C SER A 38 -0.01 1.88 -18.02
N PHE A 39 -1.26 1.90 -17.55
CA PHE A 39 -1.71 1.18 -16.36
C PHE A 39 -1.28 -0.29 -16.36
N ASP A 40 -1.60 -1.03 -17.42
CA ASP A 40 -1.24 -2.46 -17.48
C ASP A 40 0.28 -2.69 -17.56
N ARG A 41 1.05 -1.69 -18.02
CA ARG A 41 2.53 -1.77 -18.08
C ARG A 41 3.18 -1.59 -16.73
N VAL A 42 2.54 -0.92 -15.76
CA VAL A 42 3.11 -0.69 -14.42
C VAL A 42 2.75 -1.80 -13.42
N LEU A 43 1.69 -2.58 -13.68
CA LEU A 43 1.26 -3.67 -12.80
C LEU A 43 2.38 -4.70 -12.48
N PRO A 44 3.23 -5.14 -13.43
CA PRO A 44 4.34 -6.04 -13.10
C PRO A 44 5.35 -5.44 -12.11
N ALA A 45 5.63 -4.14 -12.21
CA ALA A 45 6.54 -3.47 -11.29
C ALA A 45 5.93 -3.33 -9.88
N LEU A 46 4.63 -3.04 -9.79
CA LEU A 46 3.90 -3.00 -8.52
C LEU A 46 3.84 -4.39 -7.87
N ARG A 47 3.63 -5.45 -8.65
CA ARG A 47 3.72 -6.82 -8.18
C ARG A 47 5.10 -7.12 -7.59
N ALA A 48 6.17 -6.81 -8.33
CA ALA A 48 7.54 -7.05 -7.88
C ALA A 48 7.87 -6.28 -6.60
N MET A 49 7.37 -5.05 -6.45
CA MET A 49 7.50 -4.29 -5.21
C MET A 49 6.79 -4.96 -4.03
N VAL A 50 5.54 -5.42 -4.21
CA VAL A 50 4.81 -6.14 -3.16
C VAL A 50 5.53 -7.45 -2.81
N GLU A 51 6.01 -8.19 -3.81
CA GLU A 51 6.76 -9.44 -3.62
C GLU A 51 8.04 -9.23 -2.80
N ALA A 52 8.77 -8.14 -3.03
CA ALA A 52 9.94 -7.79 -2.22
C ALA A 52 9.57 -7.38 -0.78
N LEU A 53 8.49 -6.60 -0.59
CA LEU A 53 8.08 -6.12 0.73
C LEU A 53 7.63 -7.27 1.66
N ILE A 54 6.84 -8.22 1.14
CA ILE A 54 6.29 -9.32 1.93
C ILE A 54 7.37 -10.28 2.46
N GLU A 55 8.61 -10.23 1.96
CA GLU A 55 9.74 -10.97 2.54
C GLU A 55 10.09 -10.48 3.95
N SER A 56 9.85 -9.21 4.26
CA SER A 56 10.27 -8.58 5.51
C SER A 56 9.11 -8.22 6.44
N GLU A 57 8.00 -7.73 5.91
CA GLU A 57 6.90 -7.19 6.72
C GLU A 57 5.50 -7.47 6.15
N GLN A 58 4.47 -7.10 6.90
CA GLN A 58 3.09 -7.13 6.41
C GLN A 58 2.90 -6.03 5.36
N VAL A 59 2.19 -6.33 4.27
CA VAL A 59 1.75 -5.32 3.30
C VAL A 59 0.26 -5.04 3.47
N CYS A 60 -0.09 -3.77 3.64
CA CYS A 60 -1.46 -3.29 3.74
C CYS A 60 -1.82 -2.49 2.49
N ILE A 61 -2.85 -2.90 1.75
CA ILE A 61 -3.21 -2.29 0.46
C ILE A 61 -4.59 -1.64 0.55
N ASN A 62 -4.65 -0.33 0.33
CA ASN A 62 -5.91 0.40 0.19
C ASN A 62 -6.52 0.17 -1.19
N VAL A 63 -7.81 -0.14 -1.20
CA VAL A 63 -8.63 -0.35 -2.40
C VAL A 63 -9.97 0.36 -2.24
N CYS A 64 -10.52 0.88 -3.34
CA CYS A 64 -11.73 1.72 -3.27
C CYS A 64 -13.03 0.91 -3.18
N ASN A 65 -13.06 -0.31 -3.73
CA ASN A 65 -14.23 -1.18 -3.76
C ASN A 65 -13.82 -2.63 -4.08
N GLY A 66 -14.80 -3.54 -4.13
CA GLY A 66 -14.53 -4.97 -4.37
C GLY A 66 -13.99 -5.29 -5.76
N ALA A 67 -14.33 -4.52 -6.81
CA ALA A 67 -13.78 -4.73 -8.15
C ALA A 67 -12.30 -4.33 -8.20
N HIS A 68 -11.95 -3.22 -7.54
CA HIS A 68 -10.56 -2.76 -7.40
C HIS A 68 -9.73 -3.77 -6.58
N GLU A 69 -10.30 -4.33 -5.51
CA GLU A 69 -9.65 -5.42 -4.77
C GLU A 69 -9.44 -6.67 -5.64
N ALA A 70 -10.43 -7.05 -6.44
CA ALA A 70 -10.32 -8.20 -7.33
C ALA A 70 -9.22 -8.01 -8.38
N GLU A 71 -9.08 -6.82 -8.98
CA GLU A 71 -7.99 -6.51 -9.91
C GLU A 71 -6.61 -6.62 -9.25
N ALA A 72 -6.46 -6.04 -8.04
CA ALA A 72 -5.21 -6.14 -7.28
C ALA A 72 -4.86 -7.59 -6.92
N ARG A 73 -5.86 -8.37 -6.45
CA ARG A 73 -5.68 -9.80 -6.14
C ARG A 73 -5.28 -10.62 -7.36
N GLU A 74 -5.81 -10.28 -8.53
CA GLU A 74 -5.45 -10.96 -9.77
C GLU A 74 -3.98 -10.73 -10.12
N VAL A 75 -3.53 -9.46 -10.07
CA VAL A 75 -2.14 -9.09 -10.33
C VAL A 75 -1.18 -9.76 -9.34
N LEU A 76 -1.58 -9.85 -8.07
CA LEU A 76 -0.77 -10.42 -6.98
C LEU A 76 -0.93 -11.93 -6.82
N ARG A 77 -1.68 -12.60 -7.71
CA ARG A 77 -1.94 -14.04 -7.64
C ARG A 77 -0.62 -14.83 -7.58
N GLY A 78 -0.55 -15.76 -6.63
CA GLY A 78 0.61 -16.62 -6.38
C GLY A 78 1.55 -16.13 -5.28
N LEU A 79 1.40 -14.88 -4.82
CA LEU A 79 2.10 -14.39 -3.62
C LEU A 79 1.41 -14.91 -2.33
N PRO A 80 2.12 -15.06 -1.20
CA PRO A 80 1.55 -15.47 0.08
C PRO A 80 0.55 -14.41 0.60
N MET A 81 -0.74 -14.67 0.38
CA MET A 81 -1.82 -13.73 0.71
C MET A 81 -1.97 -13.48 2.21
N GLU A 82 -1.46 -14.36 3.06
CA GLU A 82 -1.40 -14.17 4.51
C GLU A 82 -0.50 -12.98 4.90
N ARG A 83 0.41 -12.54 4.03
CA ARG A 83 1.28 -11.36 4.20
C ARG A 83 0.68 -10.08 3.61
N ILE A 84 -0.52 -10.15 3.01
CA ILE A 84 -1.17 -9.05 2.31
C ILE A 84 -2.59 -8.84 2.84
N THR A 85 -2.87 -7.67 3.39
CA THR A 85 -4.21 -7.30 3.88
C THR A 85 -4.78 -6.17 3.05
N PHE A 86 -5.99 -6.36 2.53
CA PHE A 86 -6.71 -5.33 1.76
C PHE A 86 -7.65 -4.53 2.68
N TYR A 87 -7.64 -3.21 2.54
CA TYR A 87 -8.51 -2.29 3.27
C TYR A 87 -9.36 -1.48 2.29
N ARG A 88 -10.67 -1.45 2.53
CA ARG A 88 -11.60 -0.64 1.71
C ARG A 88 -11.56 0.83 2.13
N VAL A 89 -10.57 1.54 1.63
CA VAL A 89 -10.32 2.97 1.87
C VAL A 89 -10.22 3.67 0.52
N PRO A 90 -11.15 4.59 0.18
CA PRO A 90 -11.06 5.35 -1.06
C PRO A 90 -9.80 6.22 -1.09
N THR A 91 -9.04 6.13 -2.17
CA THR A 91 -7.82 6.92 -2.44
C THR A 91 -7.87 7.55 -3.81
#